data_AF-A0A950AS28-F1
#
_entry.id   AF-A0A950AS28-F1
#
_cell.length_a   1.000
_cell.length_b   1.000
_cell.length_c   1.000
_cell.angle_alpha   90.00
_cell.angle_beta   90.00
_cell.angle_gamma   90.00
#
_symmetry.space_group_name_H-M   'P 1'
#
loop_
_entity.id
_entity.type
_entity.pdbx_description
1 polymer ?
#
loop_
_entity_poly.entity_id
_entity_poly.type
_entity_poly.pdbx_seq_one_letter_code
_entity_poly.pdbx_strand_id
1 'polypeptide(L)' 'SGMVENTPENLRRWVADPRQIKPGCLMPAFGLGDRERDDIVRYLLTLR' A
#
# COMPACT_ATOMS: atom_id res chain seq x y z
N SER A 1 -16.36 -0.47 -6.48
CA SER A 1 -15.39 -0.93 -5.46
C SER A 1 -14.03 -1.09 -6.11
N GLY A 2 -12.94 -0.98 -5.33
CA GLY A 2 -11.59 -1.31 -5.80
C GLY A 2 -11.39 -2.81 -6.00
N MET A 3 -10.24 -3.20 -6.55
CA MET A 3 -9.90 -4.61 -6.83
C MET A 3 -9.59 -5.42 -5.56
N VAL A 4 -9.21 -4.74 -4.47
CA VAL A 4 -8.83 -5.34 -3.19
C VAL A 4 -9.48 -4.56 -2.05
N GLU A 5 -9.84 -5.26 -0.97
CA GLU A 5 -10.41 -4.64 0.23
C GLU A 5 -9.38 -3.72 0.93
N ASN A 6 -9.83 -2.56 1.40
CA ASN A 6 -8.98 -1.57 2.06
C ASN A 6 -8.71 -1.96 3.53
N THR A 7 -7.95 -3.04 3.72
CA THR A 7 -7.49 -3.51 5.03
C THR A 7 -6.04 -3.05 5.28
N PRO A 8 -5.60 -2.95 6.55
CA PRO A 8 -4.21 -2.58 6.87
C PRO A 8 -3.18 -3.49 6.19
N GLU A 9 -3.45 -4.80 6.16
CA GLU A 9 -2.60 -5.81 5.51
C GLU A 9 -2.48 -5.57 4.00
N ASN A 10 -3.61 -5.31 3.33
CA ASN A 10 -3.60 -5.07 1.88
C ASN A 10 -2.95 -3.73 1.53
N LEU A 11 -3.17 -2.69 2.34
CA LEU A 11 -2.47 -1.41 2.20
C LEU A 11 -0.95 -1.58 2.39
N ARG A 12 -0.50 -2.36 3.37
CA ARG A 12 0.92 -2.64 3.59
C ARG A 12 1.55 -3.30 2.36
N ARG A 13 0.87 -4.29 1.78
CA ARG A 13 1.32 -4.96 0.53
C ARG A 13 1.33 -3.99 -0.65
N TRP A 14 0.33 -3.11 -0.75
CA TRP A 14 0.26 -2.07 -1.79
C TRP A 14 1.41 -1.05 -1.70
N VAL A 15 1.71 -0.55 -0.49
CA VAL A 15 2.81 0.39 -0.26
C VAL A 15 4.18 -0.27 -0.51
N ALA A 16 4.29 -1.58 -0.30
CA ALA A 16 5.51 -2.34 -0.55
C ALA A 16 5.81 -2.53 -2.05
N ASP A 17 4.88 -3.12 -2.81
CA ASP A 17 4.96 -3.22 -4.27
C ASP A 17 3.57 -3.32 -4.90
N PRO A 18 3.00 -2.21 -5.40
CA PRO A 18 1.65 -2.20 -5.93
C PRO A 18 1.53 -2.97 -7.25
N ARG A 19 2.63 -3.25 -7.95
CA ARG A 19 2.62 -4.02 -9.21
C ARG A 19 2.35 -5.51 -9.00
N GLN A 20 2.64 -6.03 -7.80
CA GLN A 20 2.28 -7.41 -7.41
C GLN A 20 0.77 -7.59 -7.27
N ILE A 21 0.06 -6.52 -6.92
CA ILE A 21 -1.39 -6.52 -6.74
C ILE A 21 -2.09 -6.11 -8.05
N LYS A 22 -1.60 -5.05 -8.69
CA LYS A 22 -2.12 -4.53 -9.96
C LYS A 22 -0.99 -4.46 -11.00
N PRO A 23 -0.83 -5.50 -11.82
CA PRO A 23 0.10 -5.47 -12.94
C PRO A 23 -0.15 -4.26 -13.84
N GLY A 24 0.90 -3.55 -14.22
CA GLY A 24 0.81 -2.30 -14.99
C GLY A 24 0.49 -1.05 -14.17
N CYS A 25 0.44 -1.13 -12.84
CA CYS A 25 0.39 0.07 -11.99
C CYS A 25 1.64 0.94 -12.19
N LEU A 26 1.43 2.25 -12.32
CA LEU A 26 2.49 3.24 -12.51
C LEU A 26 3.13 3.71 -11.20
N MET A 27 2.50 3.41 -10.06
CA MET A 27 3.11 3.66 -8.76
C MET A 27 4.31 2.72 -8.59
N PRO A 28 5.52 3.25 -8.35
CA PRO A 28 6.71 2.42 -8.14
C PRO A 28 6.72 1.81 -6.73
N ALA A 29 7.54 0.77 -6.55
CA ALA A 29 7.96 0.35 -5.22
C ALA A 29 9.01 1.33 -4.71
N PHE A 30 8.70 2.08 -3.65
CA PHE A 30 9.56 3.16 -3.14
C PHE A 30 10.76 2.68 -2.32
N GLY A 31 10.90 1.37 -2.07
CA GLY A 31 12.06 0.83 -1.34
C GLY A 31 12.08 1.17 0.15
N LEU A 32 10.94 1.55 0.73
CA LEU A 32 10.81 1.96 2.13
C LEU A 32 11.16 0.81 3.10
N GLY A 33 11.66 1.15 4.28
CA GLY A 33 11.80 0.20 5.40
C GLY A 33 10.45 -0.16 6.03
N ASP A 34 10.41 -1.20 6.85
CA ASP A 34 9.15 -1.70 7.44
C ASP A 34 8.46 -0.67 8.34
N ARG A 35 9.22 0.08 9.14
CA ARG A 35 8.67 1.14 10.00
C ARG A 35 8.02 2.26 9.19
N GLU A 36 8.67 2.69 8.11
CA GLU A 36 8.15 3.76 7.25
C GLU A 36 6.87 3.32 6.53
N ARG A 37 6.82 2.06 6.06
CA ARG A 37 5.60 1.49 5.49
C ARG A 37 4.47 1.50 6.51
N ASP A 38 4.74 1.09 7.75
CA ASP A 38 3.73 1.04 8.81
C ASP A 38 3.21 2.43 9.18
N ASP A 39 4.07 3.45 9.21
CA ASP A 39 3.66 4.83 9.44
C ASP A 39 2.79 5.37 8.30
N ILE A 40 3.12 5.07 7.05
CA ILE A 40 2.30 5.46 5.90
C ILE A 40 0.94 4.77 5.95
N VAL A 41 0.91 3.45 6.18
CA VAL A 41 -0.35 2.69 6.27
C VAL A 41 -1.23 3.26 7.38
N ARG A 42 -0.65 3.55 8.54
CA ARG A 42 -1.36 4.16 9.67
C ARG A 42 -1.94 5.52 9.30
N TYR A 43 -1.18 6.37 8.60
CA TYR A 43 -1.68 7.65 8.10
C TYR A 43 -2.82 7.47 7.09
N LEU A 44 -2.65 6.59 6.09
CA LEU A 44 -3.68 6.37 5.06
C LEU A 44 -5.01 5.86 5.65
N LEU A 45 -4.96 5.09 6.74
CA LEU A 45 -6.14 4.59 7.44
C LEU A 45 -6.93 5.69 8.20
N THR A 46 -6.34 6.85 8.46
CA THR A 46 -7.07 7.98 9.09
C THR A 46 -7.80 8.84 8.07
N LEU A 47 -7.52 8.69 6.78
CA LEU A 47 -8.15 9.44 5.70
C LEU A 47 -9.54 8.85 5.42
N ARG A 48 -10.59 9.66 5.62
CA ARG A 48 -11.99 9.30 5.35
C ARG A 48 -12.56 10.10 4.19
#